data_AF-A0A1Q7V9E0-F1
#
_entry.id   AF-A0A1Q7V9E0-F1
#
_cell.length_a   1.000
_cell.length_b   1.000
_cell.length_c   1.000
_cell.angle_alpha   90.00
_cell.angle_beta   90.00
_cell.angle_gamma   90.00
#
_symmetry.space_group_name_H-M   'P 1'
#
loop_
_entity.id
_entity.type
_entity.pdbx_description
1 polymer ?
#
loop_
_entity_poly.entity_id
_entity_poly.type
_entity_poly.pdbx_seq_one_letter_code
_entity_poly.pdbx_strand_id
1 'polypeptide(L)'
;MGTQFYAQANNGINPNNGYDFKNWGSYGPQPYDIRFVYNLQSLYQLPFYKSQKGFVGKALGGWAVAPFFTMHSGYPLTVYTNGSISDETLGQGNPNSGSLGVNAVLISPYSGGASVHGNVVGANGTGSNNDPTTGGTGLNLFANPDKVFNQFRPFILGIDGPNGGGAGPLRGQSRWNLDLTVSKELKFTERFNARFIATFSNIMNHPWFTDPYLDLFDQADFGSIYNGVSPTGNIQINSPRQIEFGLRVGF
;
A
#
# COMPACT_ATOMS: atom_id res chain seq x y z
N MET A 1 -7.23 -17.86 9.87
CA MET A 1 -6.38 -18.95 10.39
C MET A 1 -5.60 -19.51 9.21
N GLY A 2 -4.29 -19.29 9.17
CA GLY A 2 -3.42 -19.84 8.11
C GLY A 2 -2.54 -20.92 8.70
N THR A 3 -3.04 -22.14 8.80
CA THR A 3 -2.18 -23.32 8.97
C THR A 3 -1.75 -23.74 7.57
N GLN A 4 -0.58 -23.29 7.11
CA GLN A 4 0.01 -23.90 5.92
C GLN A 4 0.99 -24.98 6.36
N PHE A 5 0.78 -26.18 5.85
CA PHE A 5 1.63 -27.36 5.97
C PHE A 5 2.94 -27.17 5.18
N TYR A 6 3.75 -26.18 5.54
CA TYR A 6 5.11 -26.03 5.02
C TYR A 6 6.12 -26.29 6.13
N ALA A 7 7.12 -27.13 5.81
CA ALA A 7 8.23 -27.43 6.68
C ALA A 7 8.86 -26.13 7.20
N GLN A 8 9.02 -26.08 8.52
CA GLN A 8 9.46 -24.97 9.37
C GLN A 8 10.88 -24.44 9.05
N ALA A 9 11.52 -24.94 7.99
CA ALA A 9 12.89 -24.60 7.62
C ALA A 9 13.01 -23.33 6.75
N ASN A 10 11.90 -22.76 6.24
CA ASN A 10 11.99 -21.73 5.18
C ASN A 10 11.03 -20.55 5.31
N ASN A 11 10.41 -20.33 6.48
CA ASN A 11 9.68 -19.09 6.76
C ASN A 11 10.36 -18.40 7.94
N GLY A 12 10.88 -17.19 7.73
CA GLY A 12 11.66 -16.44 8.73
C GLY A 12 10.87 -15.98 9.97
N ILE A 13 9.72 -16.60 10.25
CA ILE A 13 8.85 -16.29 11.39
C ILE A 13 8.61 -17.61 12.13
N ASN A 14 9.40 -17.87 13.16
CA ASN A 14 9.24 -19.04 14.02
C ASN A 14 8.19 -18.75 15.11
N PRO A 15 7.25 -19.66 15.41
CA PRO A 15 6.41 -19.52 16.58
C PRO A 15 7.28 -19.61 17.84
N ASN A 16 7.02 -18.75 18.84
CA ASN A 16 7.73 -18.77 20.13
C ASN A 16 7.57 -20.10 20.87
N ASN A 17 6.53 -20.88 20.56
CA ASN A 17 6.38 -22.27 21.00
C ASN A 17 5.49 -23.04 20.01
N GLY A 18 6.03 -24.09 19.37
CA GLY A 18 5.29 -24.91 18.40
C GLY A 18 4.24 -25.86 19.01
N TYR A 19 4.19 -25.97 20.34
CA TYR A 19 3.32 -26.93 21.05
C TYR A 19 2.24 -26.26 21.93
N ASP A 20 2.36 -24.95 22.22
CA ASP A 20 1.37 -24.18 22.99
C ASP A 20 0.90 -22.96 22.20
N PHE A 21 -0.03 -23.19 21.27
CA PHE A 21 -0.67 -22.14 20.49
C PHE A 21 -1.57 -21.24 21.32
N LYS A 22 -2.13 -21.74 22.43
CA LYS A 22 -3.15 -21.04 23.21
C LYS A 22 -2.55 -19.92 24.05
N ASN A 23 -1.39 -20.16 24.66
CA ASN A 23 -0.76 -19.19 25.54
C ASN A 23 0.44 -18.48 24.89
N TRP A 24 1.04 -19.06 23.83
CA TRP A 24 2.26 -18.55 23.18
C TRP A 24 2.17 -18.49 21.65
N GLY A 25 0.95 -18.52 21.11
CA GLY A 25 0.71 -18.34 19.68
C GLY A 25 1.00 -16.93 19.21
N SER A 26 1.79 -16.80 18.14
CA SER A 26 1.98 -15.54 17.42
C SER A 26 0.74 -15.25 16.58
N TYR A 27 -0.12 -14.33 17.06
CA TYR A 27 -1.30 -13.86 16.35
C TYR A 27 -1.07 -12.48 15.69
N GLY A 28 -1.82 -12.17 14.65
CA GLY A 28 -1.77 -10.90 13.92
C GLY A 28 -2.39 -11.04 12.52
N PRO A 29 -2.81 -9.96 11.85
CA PRO A 29 -3.16 -10.02 10.44
C PRO A 29 -1.98 -10.50 9.61
N GLN A 30 -2.25 -11.33 8.60
CA GLN A 30 -1.24 -11.77 7.64
C GLN A 30 -0.69 -10.54 6.88
N PRO A 31 0.60 -10.44 6.51
CA PRO A 31 1.14 -9.28 5.80
C PRO A 31 0.42 -8.91 4.49
N TYR A 32 -0.30 -9.87 3.90
CA TYR A 32 -1.10 -9.70 2.68
C TYR A 32 -2.61 -9.54 2.95
N ASP A 33 -3.00 -9.37 4.21
CA ASP A 33 -4.40 -9.18 4.60
C ASP A 33 -4.91 -7.81 4.17
N ILE A 34 -5.80 -7.79 3.18
CA ILE A 34 -6.46 -6.57 2.73
C ILE A 34 -7.93 -6.65 3.17
N ARG A 35 -8.32 -5.74 4.07
CA ARG A 35 -9.65 -5.77 4.70
C ARG A 35 -10.77 -5.37 3.74
N PHE A 36 -10.54 -4.37 2.91
CA PHE A 36 -11.52 -3.86 1.96
C PHE A 36 -10.93 -3.84 0.56
N VAL A 37 -11.65 -4.43 -0.39
CA VAL A 37 -11.32 -4.41 -1.81
C VAL A 37 -12.58 -4.05 -2.57
N TYR A 38 -12.48 -3.12 -3.51
CA TYR A 38 -13.57 -2.73 -4.37
C TYR A 38 -13.07 -2.51 -5.79
N ASN A 39 -13.75 -3.15 -6.74
CA ASN A 39 -13.47 -3.01 -8.17
C ASN A 39 -14.79 -2.68 -8.87
N LEU A 40 -14.81 -1.59 -9.63
CA LEU A 40 -15.94 -1.15 -10.43
C LEU A 40 -15.51 -1.04 -11.88
N GLN A 41 -16.15 -1.84 -12.73
CA GLN A 41 -16.03 -1.75 -14.17
C GLN A 41 -17.38 -1.35 -14.73
N SER A 42 -17.40 -0.33 -15.59
CA SER A 42 -18.62 0.04 -16.31
C SER A 42 -18.33 0.32 -17.78
N LEU A 43 -19.36 0.20 -18.61
CA LEU A 43 -19.34 0.57 -20.02
C LEU A 43 -20.57 1.42 -20.29
N TYR A 44 -20.35 2.68 -20.63
CA TYR A 44 -21.40 3.62 -20.98
C TYR A 44 -21.27 4.00 -22.46
N GLN A 45 -22.20 3.51 -23.27
CA GLN A 45 -22.33 3.90 -24.67
C GLN A 45 -23.25 5.12 -24.76
N LEU A 46 -22.74 6.25 -25.26
CA LEU A 46 -23.52 7.48 -25.32
C LEU A 46 -24.73 7.27 -26.26
N PRO A 47 -25.95 7.59 -25.81
CA PRO A 47 -27.16 7.35 -26.62
C PRO A 47 -27.37 8.41 -27.72
N PHE A 48 -26.60 9.50 -27.70
CA PHE A 48 -26.84 10.67 -28.54
C PHE A 48 -26.40 10.45 -30.00
N TYR A 49 -27.13 11.11 -30.91
CA TYR A 49 -26.79 11.24 -32.33
C TYR A 49 -26.64 9.92 -33.13
N LYS A 50 -27.19 8.80 -32.63
CA LYS A 50 -27.18 7.49 -33.33
C LYS A 50 -27.83 7.54 -34.72
N SER A 51 -28.83 8.39 -34.91
CA SER A 51 -29.59 8.57 -36.16
C SER A 51 -29.35 9.92 -36.85
N GLN A 52 -28.52 10.79 -36.26
CA GLN A 52 -28.26 12.13 -36.79
C GLN A 52 -27.42 12.04 -38.06
N LYS A 53 -27.90 12.63 -39.15
CA LYS A 53 -27.18 12.67 -40.42
C LYS A 53 -26.22 13.88 -40.45
N GLY A 54 -25.17 13.79 -41.28
CA GLY A 54 -24.20 14.86 -41.47
C GLY A 54 -23.02 14.85 -40.50
N PHE A 55 -22.21 15.92 -40.52
CA PHE A 55 -20.96 16.03 -39.76
C PHE A 55 -21.17 15.91 -38.24
N VAL A 56 -22.21 16.56 -37.70
CA VAL A 56 -22.53 16.55 -36.26
C VAL A 56 -22.80 15.13 -35.75
N GLY A 57 -23.55 14.33 -36.52
CA GLY A 57 -23.81 12.93 -36.16
C GLY A 57 -22.55 12.07 -36.16
N LYS A 58 -21.68 12.25 -37.15
CA LYS A 58 -20.39 11.55 -37.24
C LYS A 58 -19.43 11.98 -36.12
N ALA A 59 -19.38 13.26 -35.78
CA ALA A 59 -18.49 13.79 -34.73
C ALA A 59 -18.96 13.44 -33.31
N LEU A 60 -20.26 13.49 -33.03
CA LEU A 60 -20.81 13.33 -31.68
C LEU A 60 -21.44 11.96 -31.37
N GLY A 61 -21.76 11.14 -32.37
CA GLY A 61 -22.38 9.81 -32.15
C GLY A 61 -21.38 8.66 -32.04
N GLY A 62 -21.72 7.55 -31.39
CA GLY A 62 -20.86 6.34 -31.39
C GLY A 62 -19.66 6.39 -30.41
N TRP A 63 -19.67 7.31 -29.45
CA TRP A 63 -18.73 7.30 -28.33
C TRP A 63 -19.15 6.26 -27.28
N ALA A 64 -18.18 5.55 -26.73
CA ALA A 64 -18.34 4.72 -25.56
C ALA A 64 -17.20 4.99 -24.57
N VAL A 65 -17.54 5.07 -23.30
CA VAL A 65 -16.61 5.33 -22.21
C VAL A 65 -16.69 4.15 -21.26
N ALA A 66 -15.53 3.60 -20.88
CA ALA A 66 -15.42 2.46 -19.99
C ALA A 66 -14.39 2.77 -18.88
N PRO A 67 -14.84 3.31 -17.73
CA PRO A 67 -13.97 3.48 -16.58
C PRO A 67 -13.79 2.14 -15.85
N PHE A 68 -12.59 1.95 -15.32
CA PHE A 68 -12.25 0.88 -14.41
C PHE A 68 -11.61 1.47 -13.16
N PHE A 69 -12.34 1.38 -12.05
CA PHE A 69 -11.90 1.90 -10.76
C PHE A 69 -11.56 0.74 -9.84
N THR A 70 -10.38 0.79 -9.24
CA THR A 70 -9.94 -0.18 -8.24
C THR A 70 -9.57 0.56 -6.97
N MET A 71 -9.92 0.00 -5.81
CA MET A 71 -9.43 0.47 -4.53
C MET A 71 -9.27 -0.67 -3.54
N HIS A 72 -8.32 -0.51 -2.64
CA HIS A 72 -8.16 -1.40 -1.52
C HIS A 72 -7.59 -0.69 -0.28
N SER A 73 -7.93 -1.22 0.90
CA SER A 73 -7.33 -0.79 2.16
C SER A 73 -5.84 -1.12 2.19
N GLY A 74 -5.06 -0.41 3.00
CA GLY A 74 -3.64 -0.70 3.14
C GLY A 74 -3.34 -2.04 3.79
N TYR A 75 -2.12 -2.50 3.54
CA TYR A 75 -1.56 -3.70 4.16
C TYR A 75 -1.37 -3.49 5.67
N PRO A 76 -1.36 -4.55 6.49
CA PRO A 76 -0.99 -4.43 7.88
C PRO A 76 0.46 -3.96 8.01
N LEU A 77 0.67 -2.96 8.86
CA LEU A 77 2.00 -2.47 9.23
C LEU A 77 2.32 -2.92 10.64
N THR A 78 3.52 -3.47 10.77
CA THR A 78 4.07 -3.89 12.05
C THR A 78 4.95 -2.78 12.58
N VAL A 79 4.70 -2.39 13.83
CA VAL A 79 5.66 -1.62 14.62
C VAL A 79 6.55 -2.61 15.34
N TYR A 80 7.86 -2.50 15.15
CA TYR A 80 8.83 -3.45 15.67
C TYR A 80 10.03 -2.72 16.29
N THR A 81 10.93 -3.51 16.84
CA THR A 81 12.23 -3.07 17.35
C THR A 81 13.30 -3.88 16.62
N ASN A 82 14.16 -3.27 15.79
CA ASN A 82 15.17 -4.05 15.05
C ASN A 82 16.33 -4.53 15.96
N GLY A 83 16.63 -5.83 15.88
CA GLY A 83 17.97 -6.29 15.48
C GLY A 83 19.07 -6.53 16.52
N SER A 84 18.90 -6.24 17.81
CA SER A 84 19.92 -6.57 18.84
C SER A 84 19.34 -6.83 20.24
N ILE A 85 18.22 -7.55 20.33
CA ILE A 85 17.91 -8.32 21.54
C ILE A 85 18.40 -9.76 21.34
N SER A 86 19.72 -9.89 21.28
CA SER A 86 20.42 -11.16 21.47
C SER A 86 20.15 -11.76 22.86
N ASP A 87 19.61 -10.99 23.82
CA ASP A 87 19.69 -11.35 25.24
C ASP A 87 18.35 -11.60 25.94
N GLU A 88 17.26 -11.69 25.18
CA GLU A 88 15.92 -11.86 25.78
C GLU A 88 15.18 -13.09 25.21
N THR A 89 15.78 -13.86 24.31
CA THR A 89 15.08 -14.99 23.67
C THR A 89 15.09 -16.28 24.49
N LEU A 90 15.62 -16.28 25.74
CA LEU A 90 15.86 -17.50 26.53
C LEU A 90 16.53 -18.63 25.72
N GLY A 91 17.35 -18.29 24.72
CA GLY A 91 18.02 -19.25 23.83
C GLY A 91 17.19 -19.75 22.63
N GLN A 92 16.08 -19.09 22.26
CA GLN A 92 15.17 -19.54 21.20
C GLN A 92 15.43 -18.95 19.80
N GLY A 93 16.61 -18.39 19.51
CA GLY A 93 16.96 -18.13 18.10
C GLY A 93 18.36 -17.64 17.81
N ASN A 94 18.72 -17.77 16.54
CA ASN A 94 20.00 -17.40 15.97
C ASN A 94 20.02 -15.88 15.66
N PRO A 95 20.94 -15.09 16.26
CA PRO A 95 21.02 -13.64 16.04
C PRO A 95 21.34 -13.24 14.59
N ASN A 96 21.84 -14.17 13.77
CA ASN A 96 22.15 -13.94 12.34
C ASN A 96 21.01 -14.32 11.39
N SER A 97 19.86 -14.80 11.91
CA SER A 97 18.66 -15.09 11.12
C SER A 97 17.70 -13.93 11.35
N GLY A 98 17.62 -13.00 10.41
CA GLY A 98 16.90 -11.73 10.55
C GLY A 98 15.58 -11.82 11.34
N SER A 99 15.49 -10.95 12.35
CA SER A 99 14.29 -10.54 13.08
C SER A 99 13.51 -11.63 13.83
N LEU A 100 13.92 -11.87 15.07
CA LEU A 100 12.95 -12.14 16.15
C LEU A 100 12.29 -10.84 16.65
N GLY A 101 12.19 -9.80 15.80
CA GLY A 101 11.68 -8.48 16.14
C GLY A 101 10.37 -8.62 16.89
N VAL A 102 10.43 -8.38 18.19
CA VAL A 102 9.26 -8.39 19.05
C VAL A 102 8.37 -7.24 18.59
N ASN A 103 7.09 -7.53 18.37
CA ASN A 103 6.14 -6.47 18.01
C ASN A 103 6.12 -5.46 19.16
N ALA A 104 6.18 -4.17 18.83
CA ALA A 104 6.00 -3.14 19.83
C ALA A 104 4.59 -3.20 20.41
N VAL A 105 4.47 -2.86 21.69
CA VAL A 105 3.20 -2.88 22.43
C VAL A 105 2.53 -1.52 22.29
N LEU A 106 1.31 -1.51 21.77
CA LEU A 106 0.46 -0.32 21.78
C LEU A 106 -0.06 -0.07 23.21
N ILE A 107 0.33 1.07 23.80
CA ILE A 107 0.00 1.45 25.19
C ILE A 107 -1.08 2.54 25.29
N SER A 108 -1.54 3.08 24.17
CA SER A 108 -2.64 4.04 24.12
C SER A 108 -3.48 3.88 22.84
N PRO A 109 -4.74 4.33 22.80
CA PRO A 109 -5.58 4.21 21.60
C PRO A 109 -4.94 4.83 20.37
N TYR A 110 -4.81 4.04 19.29
CA TYR A 110 -4.17 4.50 18.07
C TYR A 110 -4.87 5.73 17.47
N SER A 111 -4.08 6.75 17.08
CA SER A 111 -4.60 8.01 16.52
C SER A 111 -3.87 8.52 15.27
N GLY A 112 -2.97 7.72 14.70
CA GLY A 112 -2.06 8.15 13.62
C GLY A 112 -2.66 8.20 12.22
N GLY A 113 -3.79 7.55 11.96
CA GLY A 113 -4.35 7.43 10.60
C GLY A 113 -3.44 6.61 9.66
N ALA A 114 -3.63 6.72 8.35
CA ALA A 114 -2.82 5.97 7.37
C ALA A 114 -2.72 6.73 6.04
N SER A 115 -2.58 8.05 6.11
CA SER A 115 -2.55 8.95 4.95
C SER A 115 -1.18 9.58 4.80
N VAL A 116 -0.77 9.92 3.58
CA VAL A 116 0.53 10.56 3.38
C VAL A 116 0.45 12.04 3.72
N HIS A 117 1.45 12.53 4.45
CA HIS A 117 1.60 13.91 4.85
C HIS A 117 2.96 14.45 4.39
N GLY A 118 2.95 15.64 3.81
CA GLY A 118 4.16 16.31 3.34
C GLY A 118 4.81 17.20 4.41
N ASN A 119 6.14 17.20 4.46
CA ASN A 119 7.00 18.03 5.30
C ASN A 119 6.63 17.98 6.79
N VAL A 120 6.33 16.78 7.28
CA VAL A 120 6.04 16.54 8.70
C VAL A 120 7.26 15.92 9.37
N VAL A 121 7.76 16.59 10.40
CA VAL A 121 8.79 16.11 11.31
C VAL A 121 8.29 16.30 12.74
N GLY A 122 8.53 15.31 13.59
CA GLY A 122 8.22 15.38 15.02
C GLY A 122 9.08 16.44 15.73
N ALA A 123 8.50 17.12 16.71
CA ALA A 123 9.20 18.09 17.55
C ALA A 123 10.38 17.45 18.31
N ASN A 124 10.33 16.15 18.58
CA ASN A 124 11.40 15.40 19.24
C ASN A 124 12.35 14.69 18.25
N GLY A 125 12.31 15.05 16.96
CA GLY A 125 13.14 14.43 15.92
C GLY A 125 12.57 13.15 15.33
N THR A 126 11.34 12.75 15.66
CA THR A 126 10.71 11.59 15.04
C THR A 126 10.42 11.83 13.56
N GLY A 127 10.91 10.96 12.69
CA GLY A 127 10.80 11.14 11.24
C GLY A 127 11.71 12.27 10.71
N SER A 128 12.79 12.66 11.40
CA SER A 128 13.68 13.73 10.94
C SER A 128 14.41 13.43 9.64
N ASN A 129 14.67 12.16 9.32
CA ASN A 129 15.35 11.78 8.07
C ASN A 129 14.48 11.99 6.83
N ASN A 130 13.20 12.30 7.03
CA ASN A 130 12.31 12.70 5.95
C ASN A 130 12.55 14.12 5.45
N ASP A 131 13.37 14.94 6.11
CA ASP A 131 13.62 16.32 5.71
C ASP A 131 14.22 16.40 4.29
N PRO A 132 13.52 17.03 3.31
CA PRO A 132 14.03 17.19 1.95
C PRO A 132 15.35 17.95 1.85
N THR A 133 15.65 18.84 2.81
CA THR A 133 16.89 19.63 2.84
C THR A 133 18.12 18.78 3.15
N THR A 134 17.93 17.64 3.83
CA THR A 134 18.98 16.66 4.14
C THR A 134 18.90 15.42 3.23
N GLY A 135 18.12 15.48 2.15
CA GLY A 135 18.00 14.39 1.17
C GLY A 135 16.87 13.39 1.44
N GLY A 136 15.97 13.69 2.38
CA GLY A 136 14.73 12.95 2.63
C GLY A 136 13.65 13.15 1.56
N THR A 137 12.57 12.38 1.63
CA THR A 137 11.46 12.45 0.65
C THR A 137 10.44 13.54 0.95
N GLY A 138 10.44 14.06 2.18
CA GLY A 138 9.42 14.95 2.70
C GLY A 138 8.09 14.28 2.98
N LEU A 139 7.96 12.95 2.94
CA LEU A 139 6.66 12.27 3.04
C LEU A 139 6.58 11.33 4.24
N ASN A 140 5.69 11.59 5.20
CA ASN A 140 5.47 10.74 6.37
C ASN A 140 4.04 10.15 6.35
N LEU A 141 3.85 8.95 6.89
CA LEU A 141 2.53 8.34 7.06
C LEU A 141 1.69 9.02 8.15
N PHE A 142 2.32 9.74 9.07
CA PHE A 142 1.66 10.33 10.23
C PHE A 142 1.73 11.86 10.18
N ALA A 143 0.60 12.51 10.48
CA ALA A 143 0.54 13.96 10.63
C ALA A 143 1.28 14.48 11.88
N ASN A 144 1.46 13.61 12.87
CA ASN A 144 2.23 13.87 14.08
C ASN A 144 2.98 12.59 14.46
N PRO A 145 4.20 12.38 13.94
CA PRO A 145 4.95 11.15 14.15
C PRO A 145 5.36 10.98 15.62
N ASP A 146 5.68 12.06 16.35
CA ASP A 146 5.96 12.00 17.80
C ASP A 146 4.79 11.39 18.58
N LYS A 147 3.57 11.84 18.28
CA LYS A 147 2.38 11.36 18.97
C LYS A 147 2.21 9.87 18.74
N VAL A 148 2.37 9.41 17.49
CA VAL A 148 2.21 8.00 17.11
C VAL A 148 3.32 7.15 17.74
N PHE A 149 4.57 7.60 17.65
CA PHE A 149 5.73 6.93 18.24
C PHE A 149 5.54 6.68 19.74
N ASN A 150 5.09 7.70 20.49
CA ASN A 150 4.83 7.61 21.93
C ASN A 150 3.59 6.75 22.29
N GLN A 151 2.81 6.27 21.32
CA GLN A 151 1.73 5.31 21.60
C GLN A 151 2.25 3.88 21.71
N PHE A 152 3.50 3.65 21.35
CA PHE A 152 4.14 2.35 21.38
C PHE A 152 5.28 2.33 22.39
N ARG A 153 5.57 1.15 22.91
CA ARG A 153 6.80 0.87 23.65
C ARG A 153 7.39 -0.47 23.23
N PRO A 154 8.68 -0.69 23.47
CA PRO A 154 9.26 -2.02 23.36
C PRO A 154 8.49 -3.05 24.17
N PHE A 155 8.41 -4.26 23.60
CA PHE A 155 7.89 -5.43 24.27
C PHE A 155 8.78 -5.84 25.44
N ILE A 156 8.16 -6.19 26.58
CA ILE A 156 8.84 -6.62 27.79
C ILE A 156 8.39 -8.05 28.11
N LEU A 157 9.33 -8.98 28.07
CA LEU A 157 9.05 -10.39 28.37
C LEU A 157 8.58 -10.58 29.81
N GLY A 158 7.64 -11.50 29.99
CA GLY A 158 7.05 -11.83 31.29
C GLY A 158 6.06 -10.79 31.84
N ILE A 159 6.06 -9.57 31.29
CA ILE A 159 5.04 -8.55 31.58
C ILE A 159 3.98 -8.53 30.48
N ASP A 160 4.44 -8.51 29.23
CA ASP A 160 3.54 -8.50 28.09
C ASP A 160 3.09 -9.90 27.72
N GLY A 161 1.84 -9.98 27.26
CA GLY A 161 1.30 -11.21 26.68
C GLY A 161 2.14 -11.72 25.50
N PRO A 162 1.83 -12.87 24.93
CA PRO A 162 2.79 -13.67 24.14
C PRO A 162 3.39 -13.02 22.88
N ASN A 163 2.85 -11.91 22.38
CA ASN A 163 3.25 -11.31 21.09
C ASN A 163 3.06 -9.79 20.98
N GLY A 164 2.89 -9.08 22.09
CA GLY A 164 2.83 -7.62 22.11
C GLY A 164 1.61 -6.98 21.43
N GLY A 165 0.50 -7.71 21.33
CA GLY A 165 -0.70 -7.27 20.61
C GLY A 165 -0.77 -7.77 19.16
N GLY A 166 0.27 -8.48 18.70
CA GLY A 166 0.34 -9.13 17.40
C GLY A 166 0.97 -8.31 16.30
N ALA A 167 1.45 -8.98 15.25
CA ALA A 167 2.01 -8.32 14.07
C ALA A 167 0.91 -7.57 13.32
N GLY A 168 1.22 -6.47 12.64
CA GLY A 168 0.23 -5.72 11.86
C GLY A 168 -0.84 -4.95 12.65
N PRO A 169 -0.57 -4.34 13.84
CA PRO A 169 -1.59 -3.58 14.58
C PRO A 169 -2.02 -2.31 13.84
N LEU A 170 -1.16 -1.81 12.94
CA LEU A 170 -1.43 -0.64 12.12
C LEU A 170 -1.79 -1.03 10.68
N ARG A 171 -2.26 -0.04 9.92
CA ARG A 171 -2.55 -0.19 8.50
C ARG A 171 -1.79 0.86 7.72
N GLY A 172 -1.29 0.46 6.56
CA GLY A 172 -0.64 1.32 5.60
C GLY A 172 -1.63 2.07 4.74
N GLN A 173 -1.12 2.69 3.70
CA GLN A 173 -1.88 3.58 2.82
C GLN A 173 -2.97 2.81 2.08
N SER A 174 -4.18 3.36 2.05
CA SER A 174 -5.20 2.92 1.10
C SER A 174 -4.76 3.26 -0.32
N ARG A 175 -4.99 2.36 -1.26
CA ARG A 175 -4.61 2.55 -2.66
C ARG A 175 -5.86 2.56 -3.52
N TRP A 176 -5.89 3.46 -4.50
CA TRP A 176 -6.95 3.49 -5.50
C TRP A 176 -6.40 3.92 -6.85
N ASN A 177 -6.99 3.42 -7.93
CA ASN A 177 -6.62 3.80 -9.28
C ASN A 177 -7.87 3.91 -10.15
N LEU A 178 -7.80 4.82 -11.13
CA LEU A 178 -8.82 4.98 -12.15
C LEU A 178 -8.17 4.85 -13.52
N ASP A 179 -8.56 3.80 -14.23
CA ASP A 179 -8.26 3.63 -15.64
C ASP A 179 -9.48 4.00 -16.47
N LEU A 180 -9.24 4.49 -17.69
CA LEU A 180 -10.31 4.88 -18.59
C LEU A 180 -10.03 4.37 -19.99
N THR A 181 -11.02 3.73 -20.61
CA THR A 181 -11.02 3.52 -22.05
C THR A 181 -12.09 4.38 -22.69
N VAL A 182 -11.70 5.18 -23.67
CA VAL A 182 -12.65 5.89 -24.53
C VAL A 182 -12.56 5.28 -25.92
N SER A 183 -13.69 4.96 -26.51
CA SER A 183 -13.75 4.47 -27.88
C SER A 183 -14.77 5.25 -28.69
N LYS A 184 -14.50 5.33 -29.99
CA LYS A 184 -15.34 6.01 -30.95
C LYS A 184 -15.50 5.12 -32.17
N GLU A 185 -16.74 4.75 -32.46
CA GLU A 185 -17.10 4.09 -33.70
C GLU A 185 -17.34 5.12 -34.80
N LEU A 186 -16.65 4.93 -35.92
CA LEU A 186 -16.75 5.73 -37.13
C LEU A 186 -17.28 4.82 -38.24
N LYS A 187 -18.51 5.09 -38.69
CA LYS A 187 -19.09 4.44 -39.86
C LYS A 187 -18.95 5.37 -41.06
N PHE A 188 -18.14 4.97 -42.04
CA PHE A 188 -17.95 5.74 -43.26
C PHE A 188 -18.95 5.31 -44.33
N THR A 189 -19.04 4.00 -44.55
CA THR A 189 -20.02 3.34 -45.44
C THR A 189 -20.50 2.04 -44.79
N GLU A 190 -21.36 1.28 -45.48
CA GLU A 190 -21.79 -0.06 -45.02
C GLU A 190 -20.62 -1.06 -44.96
N ARG A 191 -19.64 -0.89 -45.83
CA ARG A 191 -18.45 -1.74 -45.93
C ARG A 191 -17.28 -1.26 -45.09
N PHE A 192 -17.07 0.06 -45.02
CA PHE A 192 -15.93 0.65 -44.34
C PHE A 192 -16.31 1.27 -42.99
N ASN A 193 -15.72 0.72 -41.93
CA ASN A 193 -15.84 1.22 -40.57
C ASN A 193 -14.48 1.33 -39.89
N ALA A 194 -14.36 2.21 -38.91
CA ALA A 194 -13.20 2.26 -38.04
C ALA A 194 -13.62 2.44 -36.58
N ARG A 195 -12.80 1.93 -35.67
CA ARG A 195 -12.90 2.21 -34.23
C ARG A 195 -11.60 2.85 -33.77
N PHE A 196 -11.72 4.08 -33.31
CA PHE A 196 -10.65 4.73 -32.55
C PHE A 196 -10.80 4.35 -31.07
N ILE A 197 -9.67 4.07 -30.42
CA ILE A 197 -9.60 3.69 -29.01
C ILE A 197 -8.49 4.52 -28.37
N ALA A 198 -8.77 5.10 -27.21
CA ALA A 198 -7.78 5.70 -26.34
C ALA A 198 -7.90 5.02 -24.96
N THR A 199 -6.83 4.38 -24.51
CA THR A 199 -6.72 3.77 -23.18
C THR A 199 -5.81 4.63 -22.31
N PHE A 200 -6.29 4.96 -21.12
CA PHE A 200 -5.59 5.75 -20.12
C PHE A 200 -5.39 4.85 -18.90
N SER A 201 -4.15 4.49 -18.59
CA SER A 201 -3.81 3.91 -17.29
C SER A 201 -3.51 5.05 -16.32
N ASN A 202 -4.06 4.96 -15.10
CA ASN A 202 -3.93 6.00 -14.08
C ASN A 202 -4.32 7.40 -14.61
N ILE A 203 -5.55 7.56 -15.09
CA ILE A 203 -6.02 8.82 -15.70
C ILE A 203 -5.94 10.02 -14.75
N MET A 204 -5.98 9.77 -13.44
CA MET A 204 -5.84 10.84 -12.43
C MET A 204 -4.37 11.20 -12.16
N ASN A 205 -3.41 10.43 -12.67
CA ASN A 205 -1.99 10.53 -12.31
C ASN A 205 -1.78 10.50 -10.78
N HIS A 206 -2.55 9.65 -10.09
CA HIS A 206 -2.46 9.49 -8.64
C HIS A 206 -1.28 8.58 -8.31
N PRO A 207 -0.30 9.01 -7.49
CA PRO A 207 0.82 8.17 -7.09
C PRO A 207 0.43 7.22 -5.96
N TRP A 208 0.97 6.02 -5.99
CA TRP A 208 1.00 5.10 -4.86
C TRP A 208 2.40 5.11 -4.30
N PHE A 209 2.55 5.37 -3.00
CA PHE A 209 3.84 5.29 -2.35
C PHE A 209 4.03 3.95 -1.64
N THR A 210 5.28 3.56 -1.43
CA THR A 210 5.62 2.48 -0.51
C THR A 210 5.12 2.80 0.90
N ASP A 211 4.83 1.76 1.67
CA ASP A 211 4.55 1.91 3.09
C ASP A 211 5.88 2.08 3.88
N PRO A 212 5.87 2.81 5.01
CA PRO A 212 7.08 3.05 5.80
C PRO A 212 7.46 1.81 6.63
N TYR A 213 8.72 1.78 7.07
CA TYR A 213 9.14 0.94 8.18
C TYR A 213 8.87 1.66 9.51
N LEU A 214 8.49 0.91 10.54
CA LEU A 214 8.08 1.46 11.84
C LEU A 214 8.93 0.82 12.96
N ASP A 215 10.19 1.24 13.03
CA ASP A 215 11.13 0.78 14.05
C ASP A 215 11.18 1.77 15.23
N LEU A 216 10.95 1.28 16.45
CA LEU A 216 11.07 2.12 17.64
C LEU A 216 12.53 2.46 18.00
N PHE A 217 13.51 1.71 17.50
CA PHE A 217 14.93 2.03 17.71
C PHE A 217 15.51 2.95 16.63
N ASP A 218 14.76 3.19 15.54
CA ASP A 218 15.08 4.18 14.54
C ASP A 218 14.01 5.28 14.51
N GLN A 219 14.03 6.11 15.56
CA GLN A 219 13.08 7.21 15.71
C GLN A 219 13.16 8.20 14.53
N ALA A 220 14.35 8.39 13.95
CA ALA A 220 14.57 9.33 12.85
C ALA A 220 13.89 8.89 11.54
N ASP A 221 13.69 7.59 11.33
CA ASP A 221 12.99 7.01 10.18
C ASP A 221 11.52 6.65 10.45
N PHE A 222 11.04 6.81 11.69
CA PHE A 222 9.70 6.36 12.06
C PHE A 222 8.57 7.02 11.24
N GLY A 223 7.86 6.19 10.47
CA GLY A 223 6.77 6.63 9.60
C GLY A 223 7.24 7.32 8.31
N SER A 224 8.54 7.49 8.12
CA SER A 224 9.12 8.08 6.92
C SER A 224 8.90 7.17 5.72
N ILE A 225 8.41 7.74 4.61
CA ILE A 225 8.17 7.00 3.37
C ILE A 225 9.44 7.09 2.54
N TYR A 226 10.27 6.05 2.66
CA TYR A 226 11.51 5.87 1.91
C TYR A 226 11.56 4.46 1.30
N ASN A 227 12.34 4.27 0.25
CA ASN A 227 12.64 2.94 -0.26
C ASN A 227 13.83 2.43 0.57
N GLY A 228 13.69 1.28 1.25
CA GLY A 228 14.58 0.74 2.31
C GLY A 228 16.10 0.64 2.06
N VAL A 229 16.63 1.25 1.01
CA VAL A 229 18.04 1.32 0.61
C VAL A 229 18.52 2.78 0.41
N SER A 230 17.63 3.78 0.28
CA SER A 230 18.00 5.19 0.18
C SER A 230 16.79 6.13 0.33
N PRO A 231 16.92 7.28 1.02
CA PRO A 231 15.90 8.32 1.07
C PRO A 231 15.63 8.98 -0.30
N THR A 232 16.41 8.66 -1.34
CA THR A 232 16.21 9.14 -2.73
C THR A 232 15.77 8.06 -3.72
N GLY A 233 15.45 6.85 -3.27
CA GLY A 233 14.96 5.77 -4.15
C GLY A 233 13.57 6.07 -4.72
N ASN A 234 13.20 5.37 -5.80
CA ASN A 234 11.82 5.42 -6.31
C ASN A 234 10.86 4.90 -5.22
N ILE A 235 10.16 5.82 -4.57
CA ILE A 235 9.14 5.53 -3.54
C ILE A 235 7.76 5.32 -4.14
N GLN A 236 7.54 5.77 -5.38
CA GLN A 236 6.32 5.51 -6.11
C GLN A 236 6.35 4.08 -6.66
N ILE A 237 5.33 3.30 -6.33
CA ILE A 237 5.24 1.86 -6.68
C ILE A 237 4.31 1.59 -7.86
N ASN A 238 3.44 2.53 -8.23
CA ASN A 238 2.62 2.43 -9.44
C ASN A 238 3.25 3.22 -10.60
N SER A 239 2.88 2.87 -11.83
CA SER A 239 3.27 3.65 -13.00
C SER A 239 2.56 5.01 -13.01
N PRO A 240 3.26 6.08 -13.43
CA PRO A 240 2.62 7.34 -13.83
C PRO A 240 1.62 7.11 -14.96
N ARG A 241 0.78 8.12 -15.23
CA ARG A 241 -0.23 8.05 -16.30
C ARG A 241 0.36 7.62 -17.63
N GLN A 242 -0.21 6.58 -18.25
CA GLN A 242 0.13 6.17 -19.61
C GLN A 242 -1.11 6.31 -20.50
N ILE A 243 -0.86 6.68 -21.75
CA ILE A 243 -1.91 6.91 -22.74
C ILE A 243 -1.53 6.14 -23.99
N GLU A 244 -2.43 5.26 -24.44
CA GLU A 244 -2.23 4.48 -25.64
C GLU A 244 -3.39 4.73 -26.60
N PHE A 245 -3.07 4.73 -27.90
CA PHE A 245 -4.05 4.94 -28.95
C PHE A 245 -4.08 3.73 -29.87
N GLY A 246 -5.29 3.32 -30.26
CA GLY A 246 -5.52 2.22 -31.18
C GLY A 246 -6.49 2.63 -32.28
N LEU A 247 -6.22 2.17 -33.50
CA LEU A 247 -7.14 2.29 -34.62
C LEU A 247 -7.40 0.90 -35.19
N ARG A 248 -8.67 0.50 -35.20
CA ARG A 248 -9.13 -0.71 -35.89
C ARG A 248 -9.92 -0.30 -37.12
N VAL A 249 -9.65 -0.92 -38.27
CA VAL A 249 -10.37 -0.67 -39.53
C VAL A 249 -11.03 -1.96 -39.99
N GLY A 250 -12.28 -1.89 -40.41
CA GLY A 250 -13.03 -2.96 -41.07
C GLY A 250 -13.38 -2.58 -42.50
N PHE A 251 -13.32 -3.56 -43.41
CA PHE A 251 -13.48 -3.42 -44.87
C PHE A 251 -14.17 -4.64 -45.49
#